data_AF-A0A366ICK1-F1
#
_entry.id   AF-A0A366ICK1-F1
#
_cell.length_a   1.000
_cell.length_b   1.000
_cell.length_c   1.000
_cell.angle_alpha   90.00
_cell.angle_beta   90.00
_cell.angle_gamma   90.00
#
_symmetry.space_group_name_H-M   'P 1'
#
loop_
_entity.id
_entity.type
_entity.pdbx_description
1 polymer ?
#
loop_
_entity_poly.entity_id
_entity_poly.type
_entity_poly.pdbx_seq_one_letter_code
_entity_poly.pdbx_strand_id
1 'polypeptide(L)'
;MPAVPPSAVSSRVGYSTDNSGQDAGPQHNRMTLHTIGGATEMKVASNGQVKVLCCIFRIATVRAGQNVHVIWDYKTVEFVADKCKHLAS
;
A
#
# COMPACT_ATOMS: atom_id res chain seq x y z
N MET A 1 -22.50 23.94 41.14
CA MET A 1 -22.89 22.92 40.14
C MET A 1 -21.79 22.89 39.08
N PRO A 2 -21.09 21.77 38.86
CA PRO A 2 -20.03 21.72 37.86
C PRO A 2 -20.63 21.79 36.44
N ALA A 3 -20.10 22.72 35.62
CA ALA A 3 -20.58 22.99 34.27
C ALA A 3 -20.15 21.89 33.29
N VAL A 4 -21.11 21.36 32.53
CA VAL A 4 -20.88 20.36 31.49
C VAL A 4 -20.26 21.06 30.26
N PRO A 5 -19.11 20.60 29.73
CA PRO A 5 -18.54 21.18 28.52
C PRO A 5 -19.38 20.80 27.28
N PRO A 6 -19.56 21.70 26.30
CA PRO A 6 -20.31 21.39 25.10
C PRO A 6 -19.43 20.54 24.17
N SER A 7 -19.84 19.29 23.92
CA SER A 7 -19.73 18.56 22.64
C SER A 7 -19.48 17.06 22.85
N ALA A 8 -20.56 16.31 23.10
CA ALA A 8 -20.63 14.91 22.70
C ALA A 8 -21.55 14.85 21.48
N VAL A 9 -21.08 15.36 20.33
CA VAL A 9 -21.79 15.15 19.05
C VAL A 9 -21.41 13.76 18.55
N SER A 10 -22.27 12.80 18.87
CA SER A 10 -22.27 11.46 18.30
C SER A 10 -22.50 11.55 16.79
N SER A 11 -21.45 11.37 15.99
CA SER A 11 -21.57 11.29 14.54
C SER A 11 -22.30 10.01 14.14
N ARG A 12 -23.63 10.08 14.01
CA ARG A 12 -24.38 9.13 13.19
C ARG A 12 -24.00 9.40 11.73
N VAL A 13 -23.33 8.45 11.10
CA VAL A 13 -23.04 8.48 9.66
C VAL A 13 -24.37 8.38 8.92
N GLY A 14 -24.84 9.52 8.42
CA GLY A 14 -25.88 9.60 7.39
C GLY A 14 -25.21 9.85 6.05
N TYR A 15 -25.34 8.92 5.12
CA TYR A 15 -24.95 9.09 3.72
C TYR A 15 -26.03 9.89 3.00
N SER A 16 -25.71 11.08 2.48
CA SER A 16 -26.50 11.75 1.42
C SER A 16 -25.67 12.83 0.72
N THR A 17 -25.40 12.54 -0.55
CA THR A 17 -25.38 13.36 -1.79
C THR A 17 -25.45 14.90 -1.71
N ASP A 18 -24.52 15.51 -2.47
CA ASP A 18 -24.46 16.86 -3.09
C ASP A 18 -24.96 18.10 -2.31
N ASN A 19 -24.07 19.09 -2.12
CA ASN A 19 -23.94 20.25 -3.00
C ASN A 19 -22.95 21.29 -2.42
N SER A 20 -22.32 22.02 -3.33
CA SER A 20 -21.38 23.14 -3.18
C SER A 20 -21.62 24.14 -2.03
N GLY A 21 -20.54 24.45 -1.28
CA GLY A 21 -20.49 25.50 -0.27
C GLY A 21 -19.12 25.54 0.42
N GLN A 22 -18.27 26.49 0.02
CA GLN A 22 -16.98 26.77 0.64
C GLN A 22 -17.17 27.27 2.08
N ASP A 23 -16.92 26.40 3.06
CA ASP A 23 -16.74 26.78 4.46
C ASP A 23 -15.25 26.72 4.80
N ALA A 24 -14.61 27.88 4.91
CA ALA A 24 -13.21 28.03 5.29
C ALA A 24 -13.06 27.90 6.81
N GLY A 25 -13.22 26.67 7.32
CA GLY A 25 -12.79 26.29 8.66
C GLY A 25 -11.26 26.19 8.75
N PRO A 26 -10.66 26.23 9.97
CA PRO A 26 -9.22 26.10 10.15
C PRO A 26 -8.75 24.81 9.50
N GLN A 27 -7.99 24.96 8.40
CA GLN A 27 -7.39 23.85 7.69
C GLN A 27 -6.33 23.26 8.59
N HIS A 28 -6.72 22.26 9.38
CA HIS A 28 -5.75 21.30 9.86
C HIS A 28 -5.06 20.76 8.61
N ASN A 29 -3.76 21.03 8.46
CA ASN A 29 -2.93 20.39 7.46
C ASN A 29 -3.13 18.89 7.62
N ARG A 30 -4.01 18.34 6.80
CA ARG A 30 -4.30 16.91 6.76
C ARG A 30 -2.99 16.29 6.33
N MET A 31 -2.24 15.77 7.29
CA MET A 31 -1.08 14.93 7.02
C MET A 31 -1.61 13.78 6.18
N THR A 32 -1.37 13.84 4.88
CA THR A 32 -1.61 12.73 3.99
C THR A 32 -0.71 11.61 4.47
N LEU A 33 -1.32 10.54 4.98
CA LEU A 33 -0.62 9.28 5.18
C LEU A 33 -0.10 8.86 3.81
N HIS A 34 1.19 9.08 3.56
CA HIS A 34 1.82 8.61 2.35
C HIS A 34 1.65 7.09 2.32
N THR A 35 1.00 6.58 1.29
CA THR A 35 0.81 5.14 1.11
C THR A 35 2.19 4.49 1.14
N ILE A 36 2.48 3.70 2.18
CA ILE A 36 3.74 2.96 2.34
C ILE A 36 3.62 1.68 1.51
N GLY A 37 3.19 1.82 0.26
CA GLY A 37 2.87 0.71 -0.61
C GLY A 37 3.24 1.02 -2.04
N GLY A 38 3.62 -0.01 -2.78
CA GLY A 38 4.06 0.11 -4.14
C GLY A 38 4.26 -1.24 -4.81
N ALA A 39 4.53 -1.18 -6.10
CA ALA A 39 4.87 -2.36 -6.89
C ALA A 39 6.05 -2.04 -7.81
N THR A 40 6.87 -3.04 -8.09
CA THR A 40 7.96 -2.94 -9.05
C THR A 40 8.30 -4.30 -9.63
N GLU A 41 8.83 -4.33 -10.84
CA GLU A 41 9.33 -5.56 -11.45
C GLU A 41 10.84 -5.65 -11.19
N MET A 42 11.28 -6.78 -10.65
CA MET A 42 12.70 -7.03 -10.40
C MET A 42 13.14 -8.34 -11.02
N LYS A 43 14.35 -8.36 -11.55
CA LYS A 43 14.98 -9.58 -12.02
C LYS A 43 15.67 -10.31 -10.85
N VAL A 44 15.42 -11.61 -10.72
CA VAL A 44 16.11 -12.46 -9.74
C VAL A 44 17.56 -12.66 -10.18
N ALA A 45 18.50 -12.33 -9.29
CA ALA A 45 19.92 -12.55 -9.54
C ALA A 45 20.24 -14.06 -9.67
N SER A 46 21.38 -14.38 -10.28
CA SER A 46 21.83 -15.77 -10.48
C SER A 46 21.95 -16.59 -9.19
N ASN A 47 22.21 -15.91 -8.07
CA ASN A 47 22.28 -16.50 -6.73
C ASN A 47 20.92 -16.58 -6.00
N GLY A 48 19.80 -16.33 -6.70
CA GLY A 48 18.46 -16.36 -6.14
C GLY A 48 18.11 -15.14 -5.26
N GLN A 49 18.84 -14.03 -5.38
CA GLN A 49 18.58 -12.82 -4.58
C GLN A 49 17.79 -11.76 -5.34
N VAL A 50 16.97 -11.02 -4.60
CA VAL A 50 16.32 -9.78 -5.05
C VAL A 50 16.57 -8.69 -4.02
N LYS A 51 16.91 -7.49 -4.48
CA LYS A 51 17.19 -6.32 -3.63
C LYS A 51 16.08 -5.29 -3.77
N VAL A 52 15.23 -5.13 -2.76
CA VAL A 52 14.09 -4.21 -2.81
C VAL A 52 13.94 -3.50 -1.46
N LEU A 53 13.56 -2.22 -1.46
CA LEU A 53 13.42 -1.40 -0.25
C LEU A 53 14.66 -1.44 0.66
N CYS A 54 15.86 -1.42 0.08
CA CYS A 54 17.14 -1.56 0.79
C CYS A 54 17.36 -2.90 1.53
N CYS A 55 16.47 -3.88 1.33
CA CYS A 55 16.55 -5.22 1.91
C CYS A 55 16.94 -6.28 0.85
N ILE A 56 17.52 -7.39 1.29
CA ILE A 56 17.85 -8.54 0.43
C ILE A 56 16.92 -9.69 0.77
N PHE A 57 16.17 -10.17 -0.24
CA PHE A 57 15.30 -11.32 -0.13
C PHE A 57 15.86 -12.48 -0.94
N ARG A 58 15.73 -13.70 -0.42
CA ARG A 58 16.10 -14.93 -1.13
C ARG A 58 14.86 -15.58 -1.72
N ILE A 59 14.89 -15.82 -3.01
CA ILE A 59 13.89 -16.53 -3.79
C ILE A 59 14.52 -17.84 -4.26
N ALA A 60 13.70 -18.87 -4.51
CA ALA A 60 14.18 -20.14 -5.04
C ALA A 60 15.06 -19.93 -6.29
N THR A 61 16.27 -20.50 -6.28
CA THR A 61 17.28 -20.34 -7.35
C THR A 61 16.82 -20.84 -8.71
N VAL A 62 15.81 -21.71 -8.76
CA VAL A 62 15.14 -22.15 -9.99
C VAL A 62 14.55 -20.98 -10.80
N ARG A 63 14.32 -19.84 -10.14
CA ARG A 63 13.80 -18.61 -10.76
C ARG A 63 14.89 -17.60 -11.10
N ALA A 64 16.16 -17.97 -10.98
CA ALA A 64 17.28 -17.11 -11.36
C ALA A 64 17.12 -16.64 -12.82
N GLY A 65 17.27 -15.32 -13.02
CA GLY A 65 17.10 -14.70 -14.33
C GLY A 65 15.64 -14.44 -14.75
N GLN A 66 14.64 -14.91 -13.99
CA GLN A 66 13.25 -14.56 -14.22
C GLN A 66 12.92 -13.18 -13.62
N ASN A 67 11.98 -12.49 -14.22
CA ASN A 67 11.37 -11.31 -13.60
C ASN A 67 10.32 -11.75 -12.59
N VAL A 68 10.28 -11.04 -11.47
CA VAL A 68 9.26 -11.17 -10.44
C VAL A 68 8.63 -9.82 -10.20
N HIS A 69 7.31 -9.82 -10.07
CA HIS A 69 6.56 -8.66 -9.64
C HIS A 69 6.59 -8.60 -8.12
N VAL A 70 7.16 -7.53 -7.58
CA VAL A 70 7.28 -7.27 -6.15
C VAL A 70 6.20 -6.27 -5.78
N ILE A 71 5.37 -6.62 -4.81
CA ILE A 71 4.33 -5.76 -4.27
C ILE A 71 4.58 -5.61 -2.78
N TRP A 72 4.49 -4.41 -2.24
CA TRP A 72 4.66 -4.19 -0.82
C TRP A 72 3.62 -3.23 -0.26
N ASP A 73 3.42 -3.36 1.04
CA ASP A 73 2.69 -2.42 1.88
C ASP A 73 3.47 -2.21 3.20
N TYR A 74 2.91 -1.46 4.15
CA TYR A 74 3.56 -1.11 5.43
C TYR A 74 3.97 -2.32 6.29
N LYS A 75 3.49 -3.53 5.99
CA LYS A 75 3.75 -4.75 6.76
C LYS A 75 4.42 -5.87 5.97
N THR A 76 4.20 -5.95 4.66
CA THR A 76 4.49 -7.16 3.89
C THR A 76 5.15 -6.82 2.56
N VAL A 77 5.98 -7.75 2.08
CA VAL A 77 6.57 -7.74 0.74
C VAL A 77 6.24 -9.09 0.10
N GLU A 78 5.56 -9.06 -1.03
CA GLU A 78 5.12 -10.23 -1.78
C GLU A 78 5.87 -10.30 -3.11
N PHE A 79 6.26 -11.52 -3.49
CA PHE A 79 6.95 -11.81 -4.74
C PHE A 79 6.08 -12.73 -5.59
N VAL A 80 5.53 -12.19 -6.68
CA VAL A 80 4.71 -12.93 -7.65
C VAL A 80 5.58 -13.15 -8.89
N ALA A 81 5.88 -14.39 -9.24
CA ALA A 81 6.40 -14.65 -10.58
C ALA A 81 5.25 -14.95 -11.52
N ASP A 82 5.36 -14.45 -12.74
CA ASP A 82 4.46 -14.85 -13.81
C ASP A 82 4.53 -16.36 -13.97
N LYS A 83 3.35 -17.01 -13.97
CA LYS A 83 3.27 -18.42 -14.33
C LYS A 83 3.81 -18.54 -15.74
N CYS A 84 4.93 -19.24 -15.92
CA CYS A 84 5.38 -19.67 -17.24
C CYS A 84 4.18 -20.30 -17.94
N LYS A 85 3.73 -19.66 -19.02
CA LYS A 85 2.81 -20.22 -20.00
C LYS A 85 3.35 -21.63 -20.30
N HIS A 86 2.59 -22.65 -19.94
CA HIS A 86 2.84 -24.00 -20.41
C HIS A 86 2.66 -23.93 -21.94
N LEU A 87 3.78 -23.81 -22.67
CA LEU A 87 3.77 -24.06 -24.10
C LEU A 87 3.54 -25.55 -24.23
N ALA A 88 2.26 -25.95 -24.30
CA ALA A 88 1.88 -27.27 -24.73
C ALA A 88 2.48 -27.48 -26.12
N SER A 89 3.35 -28.48 -26.24
CA SER A 89 3.90 -28.95 -27.52
C SER A 89 2.85 -29.76 -28.28
#